data_AF-A0A8T3RAZ1-F1
#
_entry.id   AF-A0A8T3RAZ1-F1
#
_cell.length_a   1.000
_cell.length_b   1.000
_cell.length_c   1.000
_cell.angle_alpha   90.00
_cell.angle_beta   90.00
_cell.angle_gamma   90.00
#
_symmetry.space_group_name_H-M   'P 1'
#
loop_
_entity.id
_entity.type
_entity.pdbx_description
1 polymer ?
#
loop_
_entity_poly.entity_id
_entity_poly.type
_entity_poly.pdbx_seq_one_letter_code
_entity_poly.pdbx_strand_id
1 'polypeptide(L)' 'MDVRLGDRLELRKPHACGGREWRVVRLGADIGLTCQTCARRV' A
#
# COMPACT_ATOMS: atom_id res chain seq x y z
N MET A 1 -11.45 -7.50 10.65
CA MET A 1 -10.16 -7.90 10.03
C MET A 1 -9.35 -6.63 9.96
N ASP A 2 -8.46 -6.44 10.93
CA ASP A 2 -7.74 -5.19 11.16
C ASP A 2 -6.51 -5.09 10.27
N VAL A 3 -6.28 -3.91 9.68
CA VAL A 3 -5.08 -3.61 8.91
C VAL A 3 -3.95 -3.24 9.87
N ARG A 4 -2.79 -3.88 9.73
CA ARG A 4 -1.60 -3.65 10.57
C ARG A 4 -0.46 -3.03 9.78
N LEU A 5 0.44 -2.38 10.51
CA LEU A 5 1.70 -1.88 9.94
C LEU A 5 2.52 -3.07 9.40
N GLY A 6 3.01 -2.93 8.17
CA GLY A 6 3.73 -3.98 7.47
C GLY A 6 2.85 -4.93 6.64
N ASP A 7 1.52 -4.86 6.79
CA ASP A 7 0.62 -5.70 6.00
C ASP A 7 0.75 -5.44 4.51
N ARG A 8 0.58 -6.51 3.73
CA ARG A 8 0.55 -6.43 2.27
C ARG A 8 -0.91 -6.44 1.80
N LEU A 9 -1.24 -5.44 0.99
CA LEU A 9 -2.58 -5.23 0.46
C LEU A 9 -2.51 -5.31 -1.07
N GLU A 10 -3.56 -5.84 -1.69
CA GLU A 10 -3.76 -5.72 -3.13
C GLU A 10 -4.88 -4.73 -3.40
N LEU A 11 -4.58 -3.63 -4.11
CA LEU A 11 -5.60 -2.67 -4.50
C LEU A 11 -6.31 -3.12 -5.79
N ARG A 12 -7.62 -2.88 -5.86
CA ARG A 12 -8.43 -3.21 -7.05
C ARG A 12 -7.96 -2.49 -8.32
N LYS A 13 -7.50 -1.25 -8.18
CA LYS A 13 -6.90 -0.48 -9.28
C LYS A 13 -5.38 -0.59 -9.21
N PRO A 14 -4.70 -0.84 -10.34
CA PRO A 14 -3.25 -0.81 -10.36
C PRO A 14 -2.74 0.62 -10.13
N HIS A 15 -1.56 0.72 -9.54
CA HIS A 15 -0.76 1.93 -9.53
C HIS A 15 -0.39 2.32 -10.98
N ALA A 16 -0.08 3.59 -11.22
CA ALA A 16 0.37 4.08 -12.52
C ALA A 16 1.60 3.32 -13.07
N CYS A 17 2.41 2.71 -12.20
CA CYS A 17 3.53 1.84 -12.61
C CYS A 17 3.12 0.41 -13.01
N GLY A 18 1.84 0.05 -12.95
CA GLY A 18 1.30 -1.30 -13.20
C GLY A 18 1.20 -2.22 -11.98
N GLY A 19 1.82 -1.86 -10.86
CA GLY A 19 1.82 -2.66 -9.62
C GLY A 19 0.48 -2.64 -8.87
N ARG A 20 0.08 -3.77 -8.30
CA ARG A 20 -1.15 -3.90 -7.48
C ARG A 20 -0.88 -4.16 -6.00
N GLU A 21 0.33 -4.59 -5.66
CA GLU A 21 0.74 -4.88 -4.29
C GLU A 21 1.26 -3.61 -3.59
N TRP A 22 0.76 -3.40 -2.37
CA TRP A 22 1.11 -2.29 -1.51
C TRP A 22 1.47 -2.81 -0.13
N ARG A 23 2.35 -2.10 0.57
CA ARG A 23 2.67 -2.35 1.98
C ARG A 23 2.20 -1.19 2.83
N VAL A 24 1.54 -1.48 3.94
CA VAL A 24 1.15 -0.49 4.94
C VAL A 24 2.40 0.01 5.67
N VAL A 25 2.66 1.30 5.59
CA VAL A 25 3.81 1.96 6.24
C VAL A 25 3.39 2.98 7.30
N ARG A 26 2.10 3.33 7.36
CA ARG A 26 1.54 4.22 8.38
C ARG A 26 0.08 3.85 8.65
N LEU A 27 -0.31 3.90 9.92
CA LEU A 27 -1.70 3.80 10.38
C LEU A 27 -1.99 5.01 11.28
N GLY A 28 -3.13 5.67 11.07
CA GLY A 28 -3.52 6.89 11.77
C GLY A 28 -4.70 7.59 11.09
N ALA A 29 -4.68 8.93 11.03
CA ALA A 29 -5.68 9.72 10.30
C ALA A 29 -5.79 9.32 8.81
N ASP A 30 -4.67 8.89 8.22
CA ASP A 30 -4.59 8.33 6.88
C ASP A 30 -3.75 7.05 6.89
N ILE A 31 -4.04 6.13 5.96
CA ILE A 31 -3.25 4.92 5.74
C ILE A 31 -2.15 5.23 4.74
N GLY A 32 -0.90 5.18 5.20
CA GLY A 32 0.26 5.31 4.32
C GLY A 32 0.57 3.98 3.64
N LEU A 33 0.75 4.01 2.32
CA LEU A 33 1.02 2.82 1.51
C LEU A 33 2.30 2.99 0.69
N THR A 34 3.05 1.91 0.53
CA THR A 34 4.22 1.85 -0.36
C THR A 34 4.00 0.80 -1.45
N CYS A 35 4.02 1.23 -2.71
CA CYS A 35 3.93 0.32 -3.85
C CYS A 35 5.13 -0.63 -3.87
N GLN A 36 4.88 -1.94 -3.90
CA GLN A 36 5.95 -2.95 -3.90
C GLN A 36 6.70 -3.06 -5.24
N THR A 37 6.15 -2.50 -6.33
CA THR A 37 6.77 -2.54 -7.66
C THR A 37 7.71 -1.37 -7.94
N CYS A 38 7.35 -0.14 -7.53
CA CYS A 38 8.12 1.07 -7.83
C CYS A 38 8.57 1.86 -6.59
N ALA A 39 8.31 1.34 -5.38
CA ALA A 39 8.64 1.97 -4.10
C ALA A 39 8.00 3.38 -3.86
N ARG A 40 7.05 3.81 -4.69
CA ARG A 40 6.28 5.05 -4.48
C ARG A 40 5.48 4.97 -3.18
N ARG A 41 5.55 6.02 -2.37
CA ARG A 41 4.76 6.19 -1.15
C ARG A 41 3.57 7.12 -1.42
N VAL A 42 2.41 6.77 -0.86
CA VAL A 42 1.18 7.57 -0.81
C VAL A 42 0.65 7.60 0.61
#